data_AF-A0A7C5D1C4-F1
#
_entry.id   AF-A0A7C5D1C4-F1
#
_cell.length_a   1.000
_cell.length_b   1.000
_cell.length_c   1.000
_cell.angle_alpha   90.00
_cell.angle_beta   90.00
_cell.angle_gamma   90.00
#
_symmetry.space_group_name_H-M   'P 1'
#
loop_
_entity.id
_entity.type
_entity.pdbx_description
1 polymer ?
#
loop_
_entity_poly.entity_id
_entity_poly.type
_entity_poly.pdbx_seq_one_letter_code
_entity_poly.pdbx_strand_id
1 'polypeptide(L)'
;PAIKLIEAHTHRKQPGYMYLFDWVSPLKEGALGSCHALELGFVFGTLDDNFTGTTEEARALSEKMQDAWTAFARNGDPSCPSLGDWRTCGERRETMILGKDCRLVEAPYDEERKAWEKVPESVFSEF
;
A
#
# COMPACT_ATOMS: atom_id res chain seq x y z
N PRO A 1 10.13 0.38 8.45
CA PRO A 1 9.54 1.42 9.33
C PRO A 1 8.02 1.34 9.46
N ALA A 2 7.26 1.39 8.35
CA ALA A 2 5.79 1.30 8.37
C ALA A 2 5.28 0.04 9.10
N ILE A 3 5.93 -1.12 8.88
CA ILE A 3 5.61 -2.37 9.59
C ILE A 3 5.81 -2.23 11.11
N LYS A 4 6.95 -1.68 11.58
CA LYS A 4 7.18 -1.43 13.02
C LYS A 4 6.10 -0.51 13.61
N LEU A 5 5.62 0.47 12.86
CA LEU A 5 4.56 1.38 13.29
C LEU A 5 3.22 0.64 13.45
N ILE A 6 2.80 -0.11 12.43
CA ILE A 6 1.52 -0.84 12.51
C ILE A 6 1.55 -1.92 13.60
N GLU A 7 2.68 -2.59 13.79
CA GLU A 7 2.88 -3.55 14.89
C GLU A 7 2.70 -2.85 16.26
N ALA A 8 3.26 -1.66 16.45
CA ALA A 8 3.09 -0.89 17.69
C ALA A 8 1.61 -0.48 17.94
N HIS A 9 0.85 -0.17 16.88
CA HIS A 9 -0.60 0.06 16.97
C HIS A 9 -1.33 -1.22 17.40
N THR A 10 -1.05 -2.34 16.73
CA THR A 10 -1.66 -3.65 17.01
C THR A 10 -1.36 -4.12 18.43
N HIS A 11 -0.13 -3.97 18.92
CA HIS A 11 0.24 -4.25 20.32
C HIS A 11 -0.56 -3.44 21.34
N ARG A 12 -0.95 -2.22 20.98
CA ARG A 12 -1.81 -1.33 21.80
C ARG A 12 -3.30 -1.58 21.58
N LYS A 13 -3.67 -2.64 20.85
CA LYS A 13 -5.05 -2.97 20.48
C LYS A 13 -5.75 -1.83 19.71
N GLN A 14 -4.97 -1.06 18.97
CA GLN A 14 -5.47 -0.06 18.03
C GLN A 14 -5.45 -0.70 16.64
N PRO A 15 -6.62 -1.00 16.04
CA PRO A 15 -6.66 -1.59 14.71
C PRO A 15 -6.06 -0.64 13.69
N GLY A 16 -5.38 -1.20 12.69
CA GLY A 16 -4.89 -0.45 11.57
C GLY A 16 -4.85 -1.31 10.31
N TYR A 17 -4.79 -0.65 9.17
CA TYR A 17 -4.82 -1.28 7.85
C TYR A 17 -3.50 -1.00 7.15
N MET A 18 -3.01 -1.97 6.40
CA MET A 18 -1.76 -1.83 5.63
C MET A 18 -2.05 -2.12 4.16
N TYR A 19 -1.45 -1.35 3.27
CA TYR A 19 -1.36 -1.68 1.85
C TYR A 19 0.07 -1.60 1.34
N LEU A 20 0.31 -2.29 0.24
CA LEU A 20 1.47 -2.11 -0.61
C LEU A 20 0.98 -1.72 -2.01
N PHE A 21 1.43 -0.57 -2.50
CA PHE A 21 1.13 -0.12 -3.86
C PHE A 21 2.15 -0.71 -4.84
N ASP A 22 1.67 -1.44 -5.85
CA ASP A 22 2.50 -2.23 -6.78
C ASP A 22 2.37 -1.81 -8.26
N TRP A 23 1.65 -0.71 -8.55
CA TRP A 23 1.51 -0.21 -9.91
C TRP A 23 2.85 0.25 -10.50
N VAL A 24 3.15 -0.15 -11.74
CA VAL A 24 4.39 0.23 -12.43
C VAL A 24 4.13 1.48 -13.27
N SER A 25 4.84 2.57 -12.97
CA SER A 25 4.81 3.79 -13.77
C SER A 25 5.23 3.51 -15.22
N PRO A 26 4.52 4.00 -16.25
CA PRO A 26 4.97 3.87 -17.64
C PRO A 26 6.17 4.77 -17.96
N LEU A 27 6.54 5.69 -17.07
CA LEU A 27 7.65 6.61 -17.29
C LEU A 27 8.95 5.83 -17.50
N LYS A 28 9.75 6.28 -18.49
CA LYS A 28 11.00 5.60 -18.89
C LYS A 28 10.79 4.10 -19.17
N GLU A 29 9.70 3.78 -19.87
CA GLU A 29 9.38 2.40 -20.29
C GLU A 29 9.27 1.43 -19.10
N GLY A 30 8.77 1.90 -17.95
CA GLY A 30 8.61 1.06 -16.76
C GLY A 30 9.81 1.07 -15.80
N ALA A 31 10.92 1.73 -16.15
CA ALA A 31 12.16 1.65 -15.38
C ALA A 31 12.04 2.17 -13.93
N LEU A 32 11.03 3.01 -13.64
CA LEU A 32 10.81 3.52 -12.29
C LEU A 32 10.07 2.54 -11.37
N GLY A 33 9.36 1.54 -11.90
CA GLY A 33 8.50 0.68 -11.08
C GLY A 33 7.44 1.47 -10.31
N SER A 34 7.10 1.00 -9.11
CA SER A 34 6.21 1.67 -8.14
C SER A 34 6.98 2.70 -7.31
N CYS A 35 7.51 3.72 -7.98
CA CYS A 35 8.35 4.73 -7.33
C CYS A 35 7.57 5.61 -6.35
N HIS A 36 8.31 6.36 -5.53
CA HIS A 36 7.75 7.23 -4.50
C HIS A 36 6.78 8.27 -5.07
N ALA A 37 5.67 8.51 -4.36
CA ALA A 37 4.61 9.46 -4.66
C ALA A 37 3.72 9.11 -5.87
N LEU A 38 3.97 7.99 -6.55
CA LEU A 38 3.18 7.54 -7.70
C LEU A 38 1.71 7.29 -7.34
N GLU A 39 1.46 6.75 -6.15
CA GLU A 39 0.14 6.41 -5.64
C GLU A 39 -0.76 7.63 -5.46
N LEU A 40 -0.19 8.83 -5.30
CA LEU A 40 -0.96 10.07 -5.09
C LEU A 40 -1.90 10.34 -6.27
N GLY A 41 -1.45 10.10 -7.50
CA GLY A 41 -2.29 10.27 -8.69
C GLY A 41 -3.53 9.38 -8.65
N PHE A 42 -3.40 8.16 -8.10
CA PHE A 42 -4.49 7.21 -7.95
C PHE A 42 -5.43 7.56 -6.80
N VAL A 43 -4.89 8.00 -5.65
CA VAL A 43 -5.68 8.46 -4.50
C VAL A 43 -6.52 9.68 -4.86
N PHE A 44 -5.97 10.63 -5.62
CA PHE A 44 -6.64 11.88 -5.95
C PHE A 44 -7.39 11.88 -7.29
N GLY A 45 -7.31 10.80 -8.08
CA GLY A 45 -7.93 10.75 -9.41
C GLY A 45 -7.32 11.73 -10.41
N THR A 46 -6.01 11.98 -10.28
CA THR A 46 -5.25 12.96 -11.09
C THR A 46 -4.26 12.25 -12.01
N LEU A 47 -4.71 11.17 -12.64
CA LEU A 47 -3.88 10.36 -13.55
C LEU A 47 -3.40 11.17 -14.76
N ASP A 48 -2.14 10.97 -15.16
CA ASP A 48 -1.52 11.57 -16.32
C ASP A 48 -0.82 10.52 -17.21
N ASP A 49 -0.61 10.87 -18.48
CA ASP A 49 -0.11 9.91 -19.49
C ASP A 49 1.33 9.44 -19.23
N ASN A 50 2.14 10.21 -18.51
CA ASN A 50 3.57 9.97 -18.36
C ASN A 50 3.91 9.23 -17.06
N PHE A 51 3.40 9.72 -15.93
CA PHE A 51 3.84 9.26 -14.61
C PHE A 51 2.97 8.13 -14.08
N THR A 52 1.64 8.28 -14.06
CA THR A 52 0.73 7.21 -13.63
C THR A 52 0.33 6.28 -14.77
N GLY A 53 0.27 6.82 -15.98
CA GLY A 53 -0.49 6.24 -17.08
C GLY A 53 -1.99 6.50 -16.94
N THR A 54 -2.69 6.39 -18.07
CA THR A 54 -4.12 6.69 -18.21
C THR A 54 -4.91 5.53 -18.81
N THR A 55 -4.37 4.32 -18.74
CA THR A 55 -5.04 3.10 -19.22
C THR A 55 -6.31 2.83 -18.42
N GLU A 56 -7.19 1.99 -18.97
CA GLU A 56 -8.42 1.58 -18.29
C GLU A 56 -8.12 0.91 -16.94
N GLU A 57 -7.06 0.12 -16.85
CA GLU A 57 -6.63 -0.52 -15.61
C GLU A 57 -6.12 0.50 -14.60
N ALA A 58 -5.45 1.58 -15.05
CA ALA A 58 -5.02 2.65 -14.17
C ALA A 58 -6.23 3.40 -13.57
N ARG A 59 -7.24 3.67 -14.40
CA ARG A 59 -8.51 4.28 -13.97
C ARG A 59 -9.25 3.38 -12.98
N ALA A 60 -9.39 2.11 -13.29
CA ALA A 60 -10.04 1.14 -12.40
C ALA A 60 -9.32 1.01 -11.05
N LEU A 61 -7.98 1.06 -11.02
CA LEU A 61 -7.24 1.08 -9.76
C LEU A 61 -7.46 2.40 -9.00
N SER A 62 -7.48 3.55 -9.69
CA SER A 62 -7.74 4.84 -9.06
C SER A 62 -9.13 4.87 -8.40
N GLU A 63 -10.16 4.38 -9.08
CA GLU A 63 -11.52 4.27 -8.54
C GLU A 63 -11.56 3.38 -7.29
N LYS A 64 -10.94 2.19 -7.35
CA LYS A 64 -10.83 1.29 -6.17
C LYS A 64 -10.15 1.94 -4.98
N MET A 65 -9.06 2.67 -5.22
CA MET A 65 -8.34 3.38 -4.17
C MET A 65 -9.19 4.51 -3.58
N GLN A 66 -9.87 5.30 -4.42
CA GLN A 66 -10.77 6.35 -3.97
C GLN A 66 -11.95 5.81 -3.16
N ASP A 67 -12.53 4.68 -3.57
CA ASP A 67 -13.57 3.98 -2.81
C ASP A 67 -13.07 3.60 -1.41
N ALA A 68 -11.91 2.96 -1.32
CA ALA A 68 -11.34 2.51 -0.06
C ALA A 68 -10.97 3.67 0.87
N TRP A 69 -10.31 4.70 0.34
CA TRP A 69 -9.95 5.90 1.11
C TRP A 69 -11.20 6.65 1.59
N THR A 70 -12.24 6.73 0.76
CA THR A 70 -13.51 7.36 1.13
C THR A 70 -14.28 6.52 2.16
N ALA A 71 -14.27 5.19 2.03
CA ALA A 71 -14.85 4.28 3.02
C ALA A 71 -14.17 4.48 4.38
N PHE A 72 -12.84 4.41 4.41
CA PHE A 72 -12.05 4.64 5.62
C PHE A 72 -12.32 6.01 6.26
N ALA A 73 -12.38 7.08 5.46
CA ALA A 73 -12.69 8.42 5.96
C ALA A 73 -14.11 8.52 6.58
N ARG A 74 -15.08 7.74 6.08
CA ARG A 74 -16.47 7.77 6.55
C ARG A 74 -16.68 6.94 7.82
N ASN A 75 -16.05 5.77 7.93
CA ASN A 75 -16.41 4.77 8.94
C ASN A 75 -15.20 4.11 9.64
N GLY A 76 -13.97 4.43 9.25
CA GLY A 76 -12.75 3.84 9.80
C GLY A 76 -12.39 2.45 9.24
N ASP A 77 -13.08 1.97 8.21
CA ASP A 77 -12.89 0.67 7.55
C ASP A 77 -12.75 0.87 6.02
N PRO A 78 -11.62 0.51 5.41
CA PRO A 78 -11.41 0.68 3.96
C PRO A 78 -12.12 -0.39 3.12
N SER A 79 -12.78 -1.39 3.74
CA SER A 79 -13.53 -2.42 3.02
C SER A 79 -14.64 -1.80 2.16
N CYS A 80 -14.68 -2.18 0.88
CA CYS A 80 -15.62 -1.62 -0.08
C CYS A 80 -15.99 -2.67 -1.15
N PRO A 81 -17.13 -2.51 -1.87
CA PRO A 81 -17.55 -3.48 -2.89
C PRO A 81 -16.51 -3.73 -4.00
N SER A 82 -15.67 -2.75 -4.30
CA SER A 82 -14.69 -2.82 -5.40
C SER A 82 -13.37 -3.53 -5.02
N LEU A 83 -13.09 -3.71 -3.72
CA LEU A 83 -11.91 -4.42 -3.19
C LEU A 83 -12.23 -5.62 -2.29
N GLY A 84 -13.47 -5.74 -1.80
CA GLY A 84 -13.88 -6.77 -0.86
C GLY A 84 -13.47 -6.46 0.59
N ASP A 85 -13.30 -7.53 1.36
CA ASP A 85 -12.92 -7.47 2.78
C ASP A 85 -11.45 -7.07 2.92
N TRP A 86 -11.20 -5.95 3.60
CA TRP A 86 -9.87 -5.46 3.89
C TRP A 86 -9.60 -5.63 5.38
N ARG A 87 -9.10 -6.81 5.76
CA ARG A 87 -8.82 -7.14 7.16
C ARG A 87 -7.74 -6.23 7.76
N THR A 88 -7.91 -5.88 9.04
CA THR A 88 -6.90 -5.17 9.81
C THR A 88 -5.58 -5.95 9.83
N CYS A 89 -4.46 -5.25 9.77
CA CYS A 89 -3.13 -5.84 9.85
C CYS A 89 -2.87 -6.42 11.26
N GLY A 90 -3.01 -7.74 11.39
CA GLY A 90 -2.78 -8.47 12.63
C GLY A 90 -1.40 -9.13 12.69
N GLU A 91 -1.29 -10.20 13.48
CA GLU A 91 -0.04 -10.97 13.62
C GLU A 91 0.43 -11.59 12.31
N ARG A 92 -0.50 -11.93 11.40
CA ARG A 92 -0.19 -12.44 10.05
C ARG A 92 0.20 -11.34 9.05
N ARG A 93 0.19 -10.07 9.48
CA ARG A 93 0.51 -8.89 8.66
C ARG A 93 -0.27 -8.85 7.35
N GLU A 94 -1.58 -9.02 7.45
CA GLU A 94 -2.50 -8.85 6.33
C GLU A 94 -2.27 -7.47 5.69
N THR A 95 -1.96 -7.48 4.39
CA THR A 95 -1.61 -6.31 3.61
C THR A 95 -2.38 -6.34 2.30
N MET A 96 -3.11 -5.28 1.98
CA MET A 96 -3.77 -5.14 0.69
C MET A 96 -2.74 -4.77 -0.37
N ILE A 97 -2.57 -5.59 -1.39
CA ILE A 97 -1.82 -5.22 -2.58
C ILE A 97 -2.72 -4.37 -3.46
N LEU A 98 -2.31 -3.16 -3.80
CA LEU A 98 -3.04 -2.22 -4.64
C LEU A 98 -2.30 -2.04 -5.96
N GLY A 99 -2.92 -2.51 -7.04
CA GLY A 99 -2.19 -2.89 -8.23
C GLY A 99 -3.04 -3.25 -9.42
N LYS A 100 -2.41 -3.83 -10.44
CA LYS A 100 -3.15 -4.49 -11.55
C LYS A 100 -4.07 -5.58 -11.02
N ASP A 101 -3.59 -6.33 -10.03
CA ASP A 101 -4.37 -7.34 -9.31
C ASP A 101 -4.42 -6.97 -7.83
N CYS A 102 -5.58 -6.47 -7.40
CA CYS A 102 -5.80 -6.08 -6.01
C CYS A 102 -6.17 -7.31 -5.18
N ARG A 103 -5.41 -7.59 -4.12
CA ARG A 103 -5.62 -8.77 -3.29
C ARG A 103 -5.07 -8.59 -1.88
N LEU A 104 -5.71 -9.22 -0.91
CA LEU A 104 -5.20 -9.29 0.45
C LEU A 104 -4.17 -10.42 0.57
N VAL A 105 -2.95 -10.09 0.99
CA VAL A 105 -1.83 -11.03 1.13
C VAL A 105 -1.32 -11.02 2.56
N GLU A 106 -0.89 -12.17 3.06
CA GLU A 106 -0.23 -12.29 4.35
C GLU A 106 1.28 -12.04 4.19
N ALA A 107 1.81 -11.09 4.96
CA ALA A 107 3.24 -10.82 5.09
C ALA A 107 4.04 -10.75 3.76
N PRO A 108 3.67 -9.86 2.80
CA PRO A 108 4.46 -9.70 1.59
C PRO A 108 5.90 -9.24 1.93
N TYR A 109 6.89 -9.76 1.19
CA TYR A 109 8.32 -9.48 1.37
C TYR A 109 8.86 -9.78 2.78
N ASP A 110 8.42 -10.88 3.39
CA ASP A 110 8.82 -11.20 4.76
C ASP A 110 10.30 -11.55 4.90
N GLU A 111 10.89 -12.21 3.91
CA GLU A 111 12.32 -12.55 3.96
C GLU A 111 13.20 -11.29 3.89
N GLU A 112 12.83 -10.33 3.06
CA GLU A 112 13.47 -9.01 2.98
C GLU A 112 13.31 -8.26 4.30
N ARG A 113 12.11 -8.27 4.89
CA ARG A 113 11.86 -7.67 6.21
C ARG A 113 12.76 -8.30 7.29
N LYS A 114 12.84 -9.63 7.36
CA LYS A 114 13.71 -10.36 8.31
C LYS A 114 15.17 -10.03 8.13
N ALA A 115 15.63 -9.79 6.88
CA ALA A 115 17.01 -9.41 6.63
C ALA A 115 17.38 -8.10 7.36
N TRP A 116 16.45 -7.16 7.48
CA TRP A 116 16.65 -5.91 8.21
C TRP A 116 16.76 -6.07 9.73
N GLU A 117 16.24 -7.15 10.33
CA GLU A 117 16.38 -7.40 11.78
C GLU A 117 17.83 -7.67 12.18
N LYS A 118 18.66 -8.10 11.23
CA LYS A 118 20.10 -8.33 11.44
C LYS A 118 20.92 -7.03 11.43
N VAL A 119 20.31 -5.92 11.01
CA VAL A 119 20.98 -4.61 10.94
C VAL A 119 20.85 -3.92 12.31
N PRO A 120 21.95 -3.58 12.98
CA PRO A 120 21.90 -2.91 14.28
C PRO A 120 21.17 -1.56 14.21
N GLU A 121 20.39 -1.22 15.25
CA GLU A 121 19.66 0.07 15.27
C GLU A 121 20.59 1.29 15.21
N SER A 122 21.84 1.15 15.66
CA SER A 122 22.86 2.19 15.59
C SER A 122 23.14 2.68 14.18
N VAL A 123 22.93 1.83 13.16
CA VAL A 123 23.09 2.21 11.74
C VAL A 123 22.05 3.26 11.32
N PHE A 124 20.88 3.28 11.97
CA PHE A 124 19.80 4.21 11.65
C PHE A 124 19.83 5.49 12.49
N SER A 125 20.64 5.55 13.56
CA SER A 125 20.76 6.73 14.42
C SER A 125 21.80 7.77 13.97
N GLU A 126 22.56 7.46 12.92
CA GLU A 126 23.62 8.34 12.37
C GLU A 126 23.13 9.25 11.22
N PHE A 127 21.83 9.26 10.93
CA PHE A 127 21.20 10.08 9.89
C PHE A 127 20.18 11.06 10.46
#